data_AF-A0A2M7NBX7-F1
#
_entry.id   AF-A0A2M7NBX7-F1
#
_cell.length_a   1.000
_cell.length_b   1.000
_cell.length_c   1.000
_cell.angle_alpha   90.00
_cell.angle_beta   90.00
_cell.angle_gamma   90.00
#
_symmetry.space_group_name_H-M   'P 1'
#
loop_
_entity.id
_entity.type
_entity.pdbx_description
1 polymer ?
#
loop_
_entity_poly.entity_id
_entity_poly.type
_entity_poly.pdbx_seq_one_letter_code
_entity_poly.pdbx_strand_id
1 'polypeptide(L)'
;MLFDSLFYRDNIKFLRTDSEKIALNDTIQKLFYNLLSEENSFNNKFDSLKHIGELVSKDNLCRIITWNLKFSDGSFKYYGFIQYNNEKRNSMQTYLLADKSDSVTNPETAVLSYFSWYGALYYDMYNYDFKGKNYYILFGWDGNNYYTNKKIIEVLTFNNNSKPTFGKPVFKIGNKVQKRMIFEFSIKATMTCKFNETVNAIVFDHISPESKLKTGQYQFYGPDGTFDGLRLEKGKWVLVPDIYVTNPKTKKIKK
;
A
#
# COMPACT_ATOMS: atom_id res chain seq x y z
N MET A 1 5.24 6.71 16.40
CA MET A 1 5.24 5.23 16.39
C MET A 1 6.37 4.77 15.47
N LEU A 2 7.40 4.13 16.03
CA LEU A 2 8.58 3.63 15.29
C LEU A 2 8.23 2.25 14.73
N PHE A 3 7.46 2.19 13.64
CA PHE A 3 6.86 0.95 13.15
C PHE A 3 7.85 0.11 12.33
N ASP A 4 8.32 -0.97 12.95
CA ASP A 4 8.79 -2.16 12.27
C ASP A 4 7.63 -3.17 12.31
N SER A 5 7.26 -3.73 11.16
CA SER A 5 6.07 -4.60 11.06
C SER A 5 6.30 -5.99 11.64
N LEU A 6 7.56 -6.44 11.77
CA LEU A 6 7.87 -7.77 12.28
C LEU A 6 8.38 -7.73 13.72
N PHE A 7 9.15 -6.70 14.06
CA PHE A 7 9.85 -6.63 15.35
C PHE A 7 9.15 -5.59 16.24
N TYR A 8 7.97 -5.97 16.75
CA TYR A 8 7.22 -5.10 17.64
C TYR A 8 7.97 -4.86 18.96
N ARG A 9 7.91 -3.61 19.44
CA ARG A 9 8.59 -3.13 20.65
C ARG A 9 7.75 -3.34 21.90
N ASP A 10 7.21 -4.55 22.11
CA ASP A 10 6.42 -4.84 23.32
C ASP A 10 7.28 -4.86 24.58
N ASN A 11 8.61 -5.00 24.44
CA ASN A 11 9.55 -4.96 25.55
C ASN A 11 10.76 -4.09 25.21
N ILE A 12 11.06 -3.14 26.10
CA ILE A 12 12.17 -2.15 26.06
C ILE A 12 13.58 -2.79 25.95
N LYS A 13 13.71 -4.12 25.92
CA LYS A 13 14.98 -4.82 26.14
C LYS A 13 15.74 -5.34 24.91
N PHE A 14 15.24 -5.23 23.68
CA PHE A 14 16.00 -5.76 22.53
C PHE A 14 15.87 -4.90 21.26
N LEU A 15 16.65 -3.81 21.20
CA LEU A 15 16.97 -3.16 19.93
C LEU A 15 17.90 -4.11 19.15
N ARG A 16 17.34 -4.87 18.21
CA ARG A 16 18.13 -5.64 17.25
C ARG A 16 18.93 -4.68 16.39
N THR A 17 20.20 -5.02 16.18
CA THR A 17 21.03 -4.41 15.15
C THR A 17 20.41 -4.63 13.77
N ASP A 18 20.75 -3.79 12.80
CA ASP A 18 20.23 -3.93 11.46
C ASP A 18 20.65 -5.25 10.81
N SER A 19 21.87 -5.73 11.09
CA SER A 19 22.34 -7.05 10.66
C SER A 19 21.49 -8.20 11.22
N GLU A 20 21.11 -8.14 12.50
CA GLU A 20 20.23 -9.15 13.11
C GLU A 20 18.83 -9.12 12.50
N LYS A 21 18.27 -7.92 12.23
CA LYS A 21 16.98 -7.78 11.55
C LYS A 21 17.02 -8.40 10.15
N ILE A 22 18.08 -8.15 9.39
CA ILE A 22 18.26 -8.70 8.04
C ILE A 22 18.34 -10.23 8.11
N ALA A 23 19.18 -10.79 8.99
CA ALA A 23 19.35 -12.24 9.12
C ALA A 23 18.03 -12.95 9.52
N LEU A 24 17.28 -12.36 10.45
CA LEU A 24 15.95 -12.86 10.83
C LEU A 24 14.95 -12.75 9.68
N ASN A 25 14.95 -11.62 8.98
CA ASN A 25 14.08 -11.41 7.83
C ASN A 25 14.38 -12.38 6.68
N ASP A 26 15.64 -12.73 6.43
CA ASP A 26 16.00 -13.75 5.44
C ASP A 26 15.46 -15.13 5.82
N THR A 27 15.48 -15.46 7.11
CA THR A 27 14.85 -16.68 7.63
C THR A 27 13.33 -16.63 7.42
N ILE A 28 12.68 -15.51 7.77
CA ILE A 28 11.24 -15.31 7.62
C ILE A 28 10.82 -15.40 6.15
N GLN A 29 11.54 -14.76 5.23
CA GLN A 29 11.27 -14.83 3.79
C GLN A 29 11.33 -16.27 3.27
N LYS A 30 12.32 -17.07 3.69
CA LYS A 30 12.43 -18.48 3.29
C LYS A 30 11.26 -19.30 3.82
N LEU A 31 10.87 -19.10 5.08
CA LEU A 31 9.72 -19.80 5.69
C LEU A 31 8.42 -19.44 4.98
N PHE A 32 8.18 -18.14 4.74
CA PHE A 32 7.02 -17.68 3.98
C PHE A 32 7.03 -18.23 2.55
N TYR A 33 8.16 -18.19 1.86
CA TYR A 33 8.23 -18.70 0.49
C TYR A 33 7.84 -20.18 0.42
N ASN A 34 8.38 -21.00 1.32
CA ASN A 34 8.03 -22.42 1.39
C ASN A 34 6.53 -22.60 1.64
N LEU A 35 6.00 -21.97 2.69
CA LEU A 35 4.60 -22.09 3.09
C LEU A 35 3.63 -21.58 2.02
N LEU A 36 3.91 -20.42 1.42
CA LEU A 36 3.06 -19.80 0.40
C LEU A 36 3.20 -20.46 -0.98
N SER A 37 4.18 -21.34 -1.17
CA SER A 37 4.33 -22.12 -2.41
C SER A 37 3.62 -23.47 -2.34
N GLU A 38 3.14 -23.89 -1.16
CA GLU A 38 2.35 -25.12 -1.00
C GLU A 38 0.98 -24.98 -1.69
N GLU A 39 0.46 -26.10 -2.19
CA GLU A 39 -0.90 -26.18 -2.69
C GLU A 39 -1.89 -25.78 -1.59
N ASN A 40 -2.96 -25.06 -1.97
CA ASN A 40 -4.01 -24.58 -1.05
C ASN A 40 -3.56 -23.57 0.02
N SER A 41 -2.31 -23.09 0.00
CA SER A 41 -1.80 -22.12 0.98
C SER A 41 -2.46 -20.73 0.93
N PHE A 42 -3.22 -20.43 -0.14
CA PHE A 42 -3.96 -19.17 -0.30
C PHE A 42 -4.85 -18.83 0.91
N ASN A 43 -5.45 -19.86 1.52
CA ASN A 43 -6.41 -19.71 2.62
C ASN A 43 -5.75 -19.77 4.01
N ASN A 44 -4.44 -20.03 4.10
CA ASN A 44 -3.73 -20.11 5.37
C ASN A 44 -3.65 -18.72 5.99
N LYS A 45 -4.31 -18.46 7.12
CA LYS A 45 -4.30 -17.14 7.78
C LYS A 45 -3.09 -16.97 8.68
N PHE A 46 -2.58 -15.73 8.79
CA PHE A 46 -1.48 -15.38 9.70
C PHE A 46 -1.97 -14.52 10.87
N ASP A 47 -3.03 -14.95 11.57
CA ASP A 47 -3.71 -14.17 12.60
C ASP A 47 -2.79 -13.70 13.76
N SER A 48 -1.69 -14.40 14.00
CA SER A 48 -0.68 -14.03 15.01
C SER A 48 0.23 -12.88 14.58
N LEU A 49 0.35 -12.58 13.28
CA LEU A 49 1.21 -11.54 12.73
C LEU A 49 0.44 -10.21 12.59
N LYS A 50 0.14 -9.57 13.72
CA LYS A 50 -0.79 -8.43 13.79
C LYS A 50 -0.37 -7.16 13.05
N HIS A 51 0.89 -7.05 12.64
CA HIS A 51 1.47 -5.81 12.12
C HIS A 51 1.95 -5.92 10.68
N ILE A 52 1.81 -7.08 10.04
CA ILE A 52 2.04 -7.20 8.59
C ILE A 52 0.79 -6.76 7.83
N GLY A 53 0.99 -6.27 6.61
CA GLY A 53 -0.09 -6.01 5.66
C GLY A 53 -0.50 -7.27 4.93
N GLU A 54 -1.45 -8.03 5.49
CA GLU A 54 -2.07 -9.19 4.83
C GLU A 54 -3.44 -8.78 4.27
N LEU A 55 -3.59 -8.78 2.95
CA LEU A 55 -4.81 -8.39 2.27
C LEU A 55 -5.25 -9.48 1.29
N VAL A 56 -6.52 -9.85 1.35
CA VAL A 56 -7.18 -10.75 0.39
C VAL A 56 -8.24 -9.93 -0.35
N SER A 57 -8.20 -9.99 -1.68
CA SER A 57 -9.18 -9.37 -2.56
C SER A 57 -10.58 -9.95 -2.37
N LYS A 58 -11.64 -9.15 -2.60
CA LYS A 58 -13.03 -9.61 -2.44
C LYS A 58 -13.41 -10.76 -3.40
N ASP A 59 -12.70 -10.89 -4.52
CA ASP A 59 -12.90 -12.00 -5.48
C ASP A 59 -12.10 -13.27 -5.11
N ASN A 60 -11.34 -13.26 -4.01
CA ASN A 60 -10.46 -14.36 -3.56
C ASN A 60 -9.43 -14.81 -4.60
N LEU A 61 -9.08 -13.95 -5.56
CA LEU A 61 -8.09 -14.28 -6.59
C LEU A 61 -6.69 -13.77 -6.25
N CYS A 62 -6.62 -12.62 -5.61
CA CYS A 62 -5.37 -11.97 -5.24
C CYS A 62 -5.23 -11.93 -3.72
N ARG A 63 -4.04 -12.32 -3.24
CA ARG A 63 -3.60 -12.11 -1.87
C ARG A 63 -2.24 -11.44 -1.89
N ILE A 64 -2.07 -10.41 -1.06
CA ILE A 64 -0.81 -9.69 -0.91
C ILE A 64 -0.44 -9.64 0.56
N ILE A 65 0.82 -9.96 0.85
CA ILE A 65 1.39 -9.95 2.18
C ILE A 65 2.62 -9.04 2.11
N THR A 66 2.66 -7.99 2.92
CA THR A 66 3.78 -7.05 2.97
C THR A 66 4.20 -6.74 4.39
N TRP A 67 5.48 -6.48 4.58
CA TRP A 67 6.02 -5.99 5.84
C TRP A 67 7.24 -5.11 5.56
N ASN A 68 7.66 -4.35 6.56
CA ASN A 68 8.81 -3.48 6.48
C ASN A 68 9.79 -3.72 7.62
N LEU A 69 11.07 -3.49 7.33
CA LEU A 69 12.11 -3.26 8.32
C LEU A 69 12.40 -1.77 8.40
N LYS A 70 12.64 -1.27 9.62
CA LYS A 70 13.18 0.07 9.83
C LYS A 70 14.64 -0.02 10.26
N PHE A 71 15.53 0.68 9.55
CA PHE A 71 16.95 0.69 9.85
C PHE A 71 17.35 1.83 10.79
N SER A 72 18.54 1.70 11.38
CA SER A 72 19.08 2.64 12.36
C SER A 72 19.31 4.03 11.76
N ASP A 73 19.62 4.12 10.47
CA ASP A 73 19.76 5.34 9.66
C ASP A 73 18.43 5.99 9.26
N GLY A 74 17.30 5.44 9.75
CA GLY A 74 15.96 5.97 9.52
C GLY A 74 15.34 5.55 8.20
N SER A 75 16.07 4.84 7.35
CA SER A 75 15.54 4.27 6.11
C SER A 75 14.65 3.05 6.39
N PHE A 76 13.93 2.65 5.35
CA PHE A 76 12.99 1.53 5.39
C PHE A 76 13.27 0.58 4.23
N LYS A 77 13.05 -0.71 4.47
CA LYS A 77 13.04 -1.73 3.41
C LYS A 77 11.77 -2.53 3.47
N TYR A 78 11.19 -2.78 2.30
CA TYR A 78 9.93 -3.51 2.18
C TYR A 78 10.16 -4.89 1.59
N TYR A 79 9.31 -5.81 2.03
CA TYR A 79 9.30 -7.18 1.59
C TYR A 79 7.85 -7.61 1.42
N GLY A 80 7.62 -8.62 0.59
CA GLY A 80 6.29 -9.14 0.45
C GLY A 80 6.16 -10.27 -0.55
N PHE A 81 4.97 -10.85 -0.56
CA PHE A 81 4.55 -11.87 -1.50
C PHE A 81 3.21 -11.50 -2.10
N ILE A 82 3.00 -11.91 -3.35
CA ILE A 82 1.67 -11.96 -3.97
C ILE A 82 1.36 -13.40 -4.31
N GLN A 83 0.20 -13.89 -3.87
CA GLN A 83 -0.41 -15.11 -4.40
C GLN A 83 -1.53 -14.72 -5.36
N TYR A 84 -1.60 -15.39 -6.50
CA TYR A 84 -2.66 -15.19 -7.48
C TYR A 84 -3.24 -16.52 -7.95
N ASN A 85 -4.54 -16.70 -7.72
CA ASN A 85 -5.33 -17.81 -8.23
C ASN A 85 -5.81 -17.47 -9.64
N ASN A 86 -5.27 -18.16 -10.64
CA ASN A 86 -5.73 -18.08 -12.01
C ASN A 86 -6.77 -19.17 -12.26
N GLU A 87 -8.05 -18.82 -12.09
CA GLU A 87 -9.16 -19.75 -12.31
C GLU A 87 -9.15 -20.36 -13.71
N LYS A 88 -8.81 -19.58 -14.74
CA LYS A 88 -8.77 -20.06 -16.15
C LYS A 88 -7.73 -21.14 -16.37
N ARG A 89 -6.65 -21.15 -15.57
CA ARG A 89 -5.57 -22.13 -15.65
C ARG A 89 -5.63 -23.17 -14.53
N ASN A 90 -6.60 -23.05 -13.63
CA ASN A 90 -6.68 -23.82 -12.40
C ASN A 90 -5.33 -23.89 -11.67
N SER A 91 -4.65 -22.74 -11.54
CA SER A 91 -3.32 -22.68 -10.93
C SER A 91 -3.18 -21.50 -9.99
N MET A 92 -2.43 -21.70 -8.91
CA MET A 92 -2.00 -20.64 -8.01
C MET A 92 -0.51 -20.37 -8.24
N GLN A 93 -0.13 -19.09 -8.24
CA GLN A 93 1.26 -18.68 -8.38
C GLN A 93 1.64 -17.71 -7.27
N THR A 94 2.84 -17.91 -6.71
CA THR A 94 3.41 -17.07 -5.65
C THR A 94 4.59 -16.29 -6.19
N TYR A 95 4.61 -14.99 -5.93
CA TYR A 95 5.62 -14.05 -6.41
C TYR A 95 6.26 -13.33 -5.22
N LEU A 96 7.56 -13.50 -5.03
CA LEU A 96 8.35 -12.67 -4.11
C LEU A 96 8.50 -11.26 -4.68
N LEU A 97 8.21 -10.25 -3.87
CA LEU A 97 8.36 -8.85 -4.22
C LEU A 97 9.78 -8.37 -3.88
N ALA A 98 10.45 -7.79 -4.87
CA ALA A 98 11.75 -7.15 -4.68
C ALA A 98 11.57 -5.62 -4.65
N ASP A 99 11.76 -5.05 -3.47
CA ASP A 99 11.70 -3.60 -3.27
C ASP A 99 12.89 -2.90 -3.95
N LYS A 100 12.54 -1.98 -4.85
CA LYS A 100 13.44 -1.15 -5.66
C LYS A 100 13.15 0.35 -5.52
N SER A 101 12.40 0.78 -4.48
CA SER A 101 12.10 2.19 -4.14
C SER A 101 13.23 3.15 -4.49
N ASP A 102 14.43 2.91 -3.96
CA ASP A 102 15.61 3.78 -4.10
C ASP A 102 16.11 3.97 -5.55
N SER A 103 15.78 3.03 -6.43
CA SER A 103 16.24 2.99 -7.83
C SER A 103 15.16 3.36 -8.85
N VAL A 104 13.88 3.46 -8.43
CA VAL A 104 12.78 3.78 -9.34
C VAL A 104 12.78 5.29 -9.62
N THR A 105 13.17 5.66 -10.83
CA THR A 105 13.06 7.05 -11.31
C THR A 105 11.61 7.37 -11.69
N ASN A 106 11.10 8.54 -11.29
CA ASN A 106 9.73 9.03 -11.59
C ASN A 106 8.62 8.00 -11.25
N PRO A 107 8.52 7.55 -9.99
CA PRO A 107 7.64 6.46 -9.57
C PRO A 107 6.15 6.68 -9.89
N GLU A 108 5.68 7.92 -9.97
CA GLU A 108 4.30 8.29 -10.33
C GLU A 108 3.95 7.91 -11.77
N THR A 109 4.95 7.68 -12.62
CA THR A 109 4.82 7.38 -14.06
C THR A 109 5.45 6.06 -14.47
N ALA A 110 6.07 5.32 -13.55
CA ALA A 110 6.69 4.03 -13.82
C ALA A 110 5.66 2.88 -13.84
N VAL A 111 5.86 1.90 -14.75
CA VAL A 111 5.23 0.57 -14.67
C VAL A 111 6.26 -0.36 -14.06
N LEU A 112 5.86 -1.11 -13.03
CA LEU A 112 6.78 -1.95 -12.27
C LEU A 112 6.28 -3.40 -12.27
N SER A 113 7.20 -4.35 -12.16
CA SER A 113 6.89 -5.77 -11.97
C SER A 113 7.07 -6.15 -10.50
N TYR A 114 6.84 -7.42 -10.16
CA TYR A 114 7.17 -7.95 -8.83
C TYR A 114 8.67 -7.86 -8.49
N PHE A 115 9.58 -7.88 -9.47
CA PHE A 115 11.04 -7.78 -9.24
C PHE A 115 11.59 -6.34 -9.30
N SER A 116 10.74 -5.36 -9.61
CA SER A 116 11.06 -3.93 -9.58
C SER A 116 10.04 -3.13 -8.75
N TRP A 117 9.39 -3.78 -7.80
CA TRP A 117 8.31 -3.22 -7.01
C TRP A 117 8.77 -1.97 -6.25
N TYR A 118 7.89 -0.96 -6.15
CA TYR A 118 8.24 0.31 -5.50
C TYR A 118 8.50 0.16 -4.00
N GLY A 119 7.84 -0.79 -3.32
CA GLY A 119 7.99 -0.98 -1.87
C GLY A 119 6.97 -0.16 -1.07
N ALA A 120 6.10 -0.85 -0.34
CA ALA A 120 5.13 -0.25 0.56
C ALA A 120 4.59 -1.31 1.54
N LEU A 121 4.17 -0.88 2.72
CA LEU A 121 3.31 -1.67 3.59
C LEU A 121 1.85 -1.43 3.17
N TYR A 122 1.22 -2.41 2.52
CA TYR A 122 -0.17 -2.28 2.08
C TYR A 122 -1.14 -2.57 3.23
N TYR A 123 -2.02 -1.62 3.52
CA TYR A 123 -2.97 -1.71 4.64
C TYR A 123 -4.43 -1.82 4.21
N ASP A 124 -4.74 -1.57 2.93
CA ASP A 124 -6.08 -1.74 2.40
C ASP A 124 -6.04 -2.05 0.89
N MET A 125 -7.08 -2.71 0.39
CA MET A 125 -7.25 -3.08 -1.01
C MET A 125 -8.70 -2.88 -1.45
N TYR A 126 -8.88 -2.24 -2.60
CA TYR A 126 -10.17 -2.16 -3.27
C TYR A 126 -10.12 -2.84 -4.65
N ASN A 127 -11.01 -3.80 -4.88
CA ASN A 127 -11.15 -4.48 -6.17
C ASN A 127 -12.25 -3.83 -7.02
N TYR A 128 -12.01 -3.70 -8.32
CA TYR A 128 -13.04 -3.29 -9.28
C TYR A 128 -12.87 -4.00 -10.63
N ASP A 129 -13.97 -4.24 -11.33
CA ASP A 129 -13.96 -4.68 -12.72
C ASP A 129 -14.09 -3.47 -13.66
N PHE A 130 -13.38 -3.52 -14.78
CA PHE A 130 -13.68 -2.66 -15.90
C PHE A 130 -13.46 -3.39 -17.22
N LYS A 131 -14.55 -3.59 -17.97
CA LYS A 131 -14.57 -4.30 -19.26
C LYS A 131 -14.08 -5.75 -19.13
N GLY A 132 -14.52 -6.47 -18.08
CA GLY A 132 -14.20 -7.88 -17.88
C GLY A 132 -12.75 -8.13 -17.48
N LYS A 133 -12.12 -7.15 -16.82
CA LYS A 133 -10.78 -7.22 -16.27
C LYS A 133 -10.81 -6.73 -14.83
N ASN A 134 -10.27 -7.55 -13.93
CA ASN A 134 -10.10 -7.19 -12.52
C ASN A 134 -8.88 -6.28 -12.32
N TYR A 135 -9.07 -5.29 -11.46
CA TYR A 135 -8.06 -4.34 -11.02
C TYR A 135 -8.07 -4.28 -9.50
N TYR A 136 -6.89 -4.25 -8.90
CA TYR A 136 -6.72 -4.20 -7.44
C TYR A 136 -6.02 -2.89 -7.09
N ILE A 137 -6.76 -1.95 -6.50
CA ILE A 137 -6.18 -0.72 -5.95
C ILE A 137 -5.59 -1.06 -4.61
N LEU A 138 -4.31 -0.74 -4.45
CA LEU A 138 -3.57 -0.95 -3.21
C LEU A 138 -3.35 0.39 -2.53
N PHE A 139 -3.61 0.41 -1.22
CA PHE A 139 -3.33 1.54 -0.36
C PHE A 139 -2.11 1.22 0.51
N GLY A 140 -1.02 1.92 0.26
CA GLY A 140 0.29 1.68 0.85
C GLY A 140 0.73 2.77 1.81
N TRP A 141 1.54 2.40 2.78
CA TRP A 141 2.32 3.30 3.62
C TRP A 141 3.80 3.06 3.39
N ASP A 142 4.57 4.15 3.29
CA ASP A 142 6.02 4.13 3.25
C ASP A 142 6.57 5.04 4.37
N GLY A 143 7.39 4.50 5.26
CA GLY A 143 8.03 5.23 6.34
C GLY A 143 9.03 6.31 5.93
N ASN A 144 9.46 6.34 4.66
CA ASN A 144 10.38 7.30 4.04
C ASN A 144 11.69 7.55 4.81
N ASN A 145 11.66 8.40 5.84
CA ASN A 145 12.84 8.82 6.60
C ASN A 145 12.46 9.30 8.02
N TYR A 146 13.38 9.96 8.73
CA TYR A 146 13.14 10.44 10.10
C TYR A 146 12.08 11.53 10.23
N TYR A 147 11.80 12.29 9.16
CA TYR A 147 11.01 13.52 9.23
C TYR A 147 9.64 13.39 8.57
N THR A 148 9.52 12.49 7.61
CA THR A 148 8.34 12.36 6.75
C THR A 148 7.95 10.90 6.60
N ASN A 149 6.73 10.66 6.15
CA ASN A 149 6.30 9.38 5.63
C ASN A 149 5.43 9.62 4.39
N LYS A 150 5.05 8.54 3.69
CA LYS A 150 4.22 8.61 2.49
C LYS A 150 2.99 7.72 2.58
N LYS A 151 1.90 8.17 1.94
CA LYS A 151 0.78 7.32 1.51
C LYS A 151 0.88 7.11 0.00
N ILE A 152 0.60 5.88 -0.43
CA ILE A 152 0.74 5.44 -1.82
C ILE A 152 -0.59 4.85 -2.28
N ILE A 153 -1.04 5.25 -3.48
CA ILE A 153 -2.15 4.60 -4.19
C ILE A 153 -1.61 4.10 -5.51
N GLU A 154 -1.77 2.82 -5.77
CA GLU A 154 -1.39 2.21 -7.05
C GLU A 154 -2.33 1.07 -7.44
N VAL A 155 -2.31 0.71 -8.72
CA VAL A 155 -3.11 -0.40 -9.22
C VAL A 155 -2.21 -1.58 -9.54
N LEU A 156 -2.51 -2.71 -8.91
CA LEU A 156 -2.01 -4.04 -9.23
C LEU A 156 -2.92 -4.70 -10.27
N THR A 157 -2.28 -5.29 -11.28
CA THR A 157 -2.91 -6.11 -12.31
C THR A 157 -2.07 -7.35 -12.57
N PHE A 158 -2.64 -8.34 -13.24
CA PHE A 158 -1.93 -9.54 -13.67
C PHE A 158 -1.91 -9.61 -15.18
N ASN A 159 -0.72 -9.85 -15.75
CA ASN A 159 -0.60 -9.98 -17.20
C ASN A 159 -1.11 -11.35 -17.68
N ASN A 160 -1.04 -11.59 -18.99
CA ASN A 160 -1.50 -12.85 -19.57
C ASN A 160 -0.81 -14.08 -18.98
N ASN A 161 0.39 -13.97 -18.41
CA ASN A 161 1.13 -15.06 -17.74
C ASN A 161 0.94 -15.05 -16.22
N SER A 162 -0.13 -14.40 -15.74
CA SER A 162 -0.44 -14.22 -14.32
C SER A 162 0.61 -13.46 -13.51
N LYS A 163 1.58 -12.78 -14.16
CA LYS A 163 2.63 -12.06 -13.43
C LYS A 163 2.11 -10.71 -12.92
N PRO A 164 2.37 -10.34 -11.65
CA PRO A 164 2.02 -9.05 -11.09
C PRO A 164 2.64 -7.89 -11.89
N THR A 165 1.83 -6.87 -12.17
CA THR A 165 2.24 -5.61 -12.80
C THR A 165 1.58 -4.46 -12.05
N PHE A 166 2.39 -3.53 -11.59
CA PHE A 166 2.01 -2.35 -10.85
C PHE A 166 2.06 -1.09 -11.74
N GLY A 167 1.20 -0.13 -11.44
CA GLY A 167 1.22 1.16 -12.10
C GLY A 167 0.38 1.20 -13.38
N LYS A 168 -0.91 0.87 -13.29
CA LYS A 168 -1.85 1.12 -14.39
C LYS A 168 -2.09 2.65 -14.53
N PRO A 169 -2.04 3.24 -15.74
CA PRO A 169 -2.24 4.69 -15.92
C PRO A 169 -3.73 5.07 -15.85
N VAL A 170 -4.28 5.10 -14.64
CA VAL A 170 -5.71 5.35 -14.39
C VAL A 170 -6.00 6.60 -13.58
N PHE A 171 -5.04 7.16 -12.84
CA PHE A 171 -5.28 8.33 -11.99
C PHE A 171 -5.22 9.60 -12.83
N LYS A 172 -6.36 10.24 -13.09
CA LYS A 172 -6.47 11.46 -13.89
C LYS A 172 -6.52 12.67 -12.95
N ILE A 173 -5.40 13.39 -12.88
CA ILE A 173 -5.21 14.57 -12.04
C ILE A 173 -5.11 15.79 -12.96
N GLY A 174 -6.23 16.49 -13.17
CA GLY A 174 -6.35 17.52 -14.19
C GLY A 174 -6.06 16.96 -15.58
N ASN A 175 -5.02 17.49 -16.25
CA ASN A 175 -4.56 17.05 -17.56
C ASN A 175 -3.53 15.92 -17.52
N LYS A 176 -3.04 15.54 -16.33
CA LYS A 176 -2.04 14.49 -16.16
C LYS A 176 -2.72 13.15 -15.89
N VAL A 177 -2.14 12.08 -16.43
CA VAL A 177 -2.51 10.71 -16.08
C VAL A 177 -1.32 10.05 -15.39
N GLN A 178 -1.50 9.69 -14.13
CA GLN A 178 -0.50 9.04 -13.30
C GLN A 178 -0.82 7.55 -13.14
N LYS A 179 0.23 6.80 -12.81
CA LYS A 179 0.21 5.35 -12.55
C LYS A 179 0.22 5.04 -11.05
N ARG A 180 0.75 5.98 -10.26
CA ARG A 180 0.83 5.92 -8.81
C ARG A 180 0.68 7.32 -8.25
N MET A 181 -0.07 7.46 -7.18
CA MET A 181 -0.15 8.68 -6.40
C MET A 181 0.66 8.50 -5.13
N ILE A 182 1.49 9.47 -4.81
CA ILE A 182 2.39 9.46 -3.65
C ILE A 182 2.18 10.77 -2.92
N PHE A 183 1.84 10.69 -1.64
CA PHE A 183 1.65 11.83 -0.76
C PHE A 183 2.71 11.78 0.31
N GLU A 184 3.66 12.71 0.30
CA GLU A 184 4.67 12.85 1.35
C GLU A 184 4.24 13.93 2.35
N PHE A 185 4.31 13.62 3.64
CA PHE A 185 3.91 14.53 4.71
C PHE A 185 4.67 14.25 6.00
N SER A 186 4.50 15.15 6.97
CA SER A 186 5.18 15.09 8.26
C SER A 186 4.90 13.78 8.97
N ILE A 187 5.94 13.18 9.58
CA ILE A 187 5.77 12.01 10.44
C ILE A 187 4.89 12.28 11.68
N LYS A 188 4.66 13.56 12.00
CA LYS A 188 3.79 14.01 13.09
C LYS A 188 2.31 14.10 12.69
N ALA A 189 2.01 14.08 11.40
CA ALA A 189 0.65 14.12 10.88
C ALA A 189 0.12 12.72 10.57
N THR A 190 -1.20 12.59 10.50
CA THR A 190 -1.90 11.38 10.05
C THR A 190 -2.72 11.73 8.83
N MET A 191 -2.60 10.95 7.76
CA MET A 191 -3.36 11.14 6.52
C MET A 191 -4.36 9.99 6.31
N THR A 192 -5.63 10.33 6.17
CA THR A 192 -6.67 9.42 5.65
C THR A 192 -6.41 9.19 4.17
N CYS A 193 -6.50 7.92 3.75
CA CYS A 193 -6.49 7.52 2.35
C CYS A 193 -7.12 6.14 2.24
N LYS A 194 -8.33 6.02 1.67
CA LYS A 194 -9.06 4.75 1.59
C LYS A 194 -10.16 4.82 0.54
N PHE A 195 -10.68 3.66 0.14
CA PHE A 195 -11.95 3.62 -0.57
C PHE A 195 -13.11 3.87 0.40
N ASN A 196 -14.05 4.74 0.03
CA ASN A 196 -15.25 5.02 0.80
C ASN A 196 -16.49 4.57 0.00
N GLU A 197 -17.16 3.54 0.50
CA GLU A 197 -18.32 2.94 -0.16
C GLU A 197 -19.54 3.88 -0.20
N THR A 198 -19.70 4.80 0.77
CA THR A 198 -20.85 5.72 0.83
C THR A 198 -20.82 6.75 -0.31
N VAL A 199 -19.63 7.26 -0.64
CA VAL A 199 -19.45 8.24 -1.73
C VAL A 199 -18.90 7.59 -3.01
N ASN A 200 -18.71 6.27 -3.01
CA ASN A 200 -18.16 5.47 -4.10
C ASN A 200 -16.90 6.09 -4.72
N ALA A 201 -15.97 6.49 -3.86
CA ALA A 201 -14.76 7.20 -4.25
C ALA A 201 -13.59 6.79 -3.37
N ILE A 202 -12.38 6.89 -3.91
CA ILE A 202 -11.18 6.91 -3.08
C ILE A 202 -11.13 8.29 -2.42
N VAL A 203 -11.11 8.35 -1.10
CA VAL A 203 -11.08 9.59 -0.32
C VAL A 203 -9.74 9.70 0.37
N PHE A 204 -9.14 10.88 0.32
CA PHE A 204 -7.90 11.18 1.04
C PHE A 204 -7.89 12.62 1.53
N ASP A 205 -7.14 12.86 2.60
CA ASP A 205 -6.96 14.22 3.12
C ASP A 205 -6.22 15.07 2.07
N HIS A 206 -6.63 16.32 1.93
CA HIS A 206 -5.82 17.29 1.19
C HIS A 206 -4.60 17.67 2.05
N ILE A 207 -3.40 17.44 1.50
CA ILE A 207 -2.14 17.73 2.20
C ILE A 207 -1.59 19.07 1.72
N SER A 208 -1.35 19.99 2.66
CA SER A 208 -0.79 21.30 2.38
C SER A 208 0.32 21.68 3.39
N PRO A 209 1.23 22.61 3.02
CA PRO A 209 2.24 23.09 3.96
C PRO A 209 1.61 24.01 5.02
N GLU A 210 2.14 23.98 6.24
CA GLU A 210 1.74 24.87 7.35
C GLU A 210 1.78 26.37 6.98
N SER A 211 2.63 26.76 6.03
CA SER A 211 2.63 28.11 5.45
C SER A 211 3.27 28.13 4.06
N LYS A 212 3.04 29.20 3.28
CA LYS A 212 3.65 29.38 1.95
C LYS A 212 5.18 29.35 1.97
N LEU A 213 5.80 29.75 3.08
CA LEU A 213 7.27 29.72 3.24
C LEU A 213 7.83 28.30 3.40
N LYS A 214 6.96 27.31 3.65
CA LYS A 214 7.30 25.89 3.84
C LYS A 214 7.01 25.03 2.62
N THR A 215 6.58 25.61 1.50
CA THR A 215 6.38 24.85 0.26
C THR A 215 7.66 24.11 -0.15
N GLY A 216 7.52 22.82 -0.47
CA GLY A 216 8.62 21.89 -0.79
C GLY A 216 9.27 21.23 0.43
N GLN A 217 8.96 21.68 1.66
CA GLN A 217 9.49 21.11 2.89
C GLN A 217 8.46 20.16 3.51
N TYR A 218 8.34 18.94 2.97
CA TYR A 218 7.30 17.95 3.33
C TYR A 218 7.22 17.58 4.81
N GLN A 219 8.28 17.82 5.60
CA GLN A 219 8.25 17.66 7.06
C GLN A 219 7.28 18.64 7.77
N PHE A 220 6.83 19.68 7.08
CA PHE A 220 5.82 20.66 7.52
C PHE A 220 4.52 20.56 6.72
N TYR A 221 4.29 19.43 6.05
CA TYR A 221 3.05 19.16 5.32
C TYR A 221 2.13 18.29 6.19
N GLY A 222 0.83 18.56 6.14
CA GLY A 222 -0.20 17.78 6.82
C GLY A 222 -1.60 18.05 6.28
N PRO A 223 -2.61 17.31 6.75
CA PRO A 223 -4.02 17.56 6.40
C PRO A 223 -4.46 18.98 6.76
N ASP A 224 -5.19 19.65 5.87
CA ASP A 224 -5.78 20.97 6.14
C ASP A 224 -7.24 20.93 6.61
N GLY A 225 -7.79 19.74 6.76
CA GLY A 225 -9.18 19.51 7.18
C GLY A 225 -10.16 19.36 6.02
N THR A 226 -9.71 19.51 4.77
CA THR A 226 -10.49 19.18 3.57
C THR A 226 -10.12 17.81 3.03
N PHE A 227 -10.99 17.26 2.18
CA PHE A 227 -10.80 15.97 1.54
C PHE A 227 -10.88 16.11 0.04
N ASP A 228 -9.99 15.42 -0.65
CA ASP A 228 -10.08 15.19 -2.08
C ASP A 228 -10.55 13.76 -2.36
N GLY A 229 -11.10 13.56 -3.55
CA GLY A 229 -11.64 12.28 -3.98
C GLY A 229 -11.14 11.83 -5.35
N LEU A 230 -11.14 10.53 -5.61
CA LEU A 230 -11.06 9.99 -6.96
C LEU A 230 -12.33 9.18 -7.25
N ARG A 231 -13.04 9.53 -8.33
CA ARG A 231 -14.19 8.78 -8.82
C ARG A 231 -13.86 8.00 -10.08
N LEU A 232 -14.40 6.79 -10.18
CA LEU A 232 -14.21 5.94 -11.35
C LEU A 232 -15.12 6.43 -12.50
N GLU A 233 -14.51 6.95 -13.56
CA GLU A 233 -15.18 7.41 -14.77
C GLU A 233 -14.52 6.78 -16.00
N LYS A 234 -15.28 5.98 -16.76
CA LYS A 234 -14.81 5.33 -18.01
C LYS A 234 -13.46 4.60 -17.84
N GLY A 235 -13.25 3.95 -16.70
CA GLY A 235 -12.04 3.19 -16.39
C GLY A 235 -10.86 4.02 -15.87
N LYS A 236 -11.07 5.30 -15.57
CA LYS A 236 -10.08 6.19 -14.94
C LYS A 236 -10.58 6.70 -13.60
N TRP A 237 -9.69 6.85 -12.65
CA TRP A 237 -9.94 7.47 -11.34
C TRP A 237 -9.67 8.97 -11.46
N VAL A 238 -10.73 9.76 -11.58
CA VAL A 238 -10.67 11.21 -11.85
C VAL A 238 -10.73 11.99 -10.55
N LEU A 239 -9.79 12.93 -10.38
CA LEU A 239 -9.75 13.80 -9.19
C LEU A 239 -11.00 14.66 -9.10
N VAL A 240 -11.61 14.66 -7.93
CA VAL A 240 -12.71 15.52 -7.51
C VAL A 240 -12.25 16.25 -6.25
N PRO A 241 -11.89 17.54 -6.36
CA PRO A 241 -11.53 18.33 -5.19
C PRO A 241 -12.71 18.51 -4.23
N ASP A 242 -12.40 18.75 -2.95
CA ASP A 242 -13.39 19.14 -1.92
C ASP A 242 -14.58 18.16 -1.81
N ILE A 243 -14.29 16.86 -1.80
CA ILE A 243 -15.34 15.84 -1.70
C ILE A 243 -15.97 15.86 -0.31
N TYR A 244 -17.30 16.01 -0.27
CA TYR A 244 -18.04 15.98 0.99
C TYR A 244 -18.21 14.53 1.49
N VAL A 245 -17.63 14.23 2.65
CA VAL A 245 -17.72 12.92 3.29
C VAL A 245 -18.36 13.06 4.66
N THR A 246 -19.60 12.60 4.81
CA THR A 246 -20.25 12.53 6.12
C THR A 246 -19.75 11.33 6.89
N ASN A 247 -19.43 11.49 8.18
CA ASN A 247 -19.28 10.33 9.05
C ASN A 247 -20.61 9.54 9.08
N PRO A 248 -20.59 8.21 8.88
CA PRO A 248 -21.81 7.42 9.03
C PRO A 248 -22.35 7.63 10.44
N LYS A 249 -23.66 7.89 10.56
CA LYS A 249 -24.32 8.08 11.86
C LYS A 249 -24.01 6.87 12.74
N THR A 250 -23.28 7.08 13.84
CA THR A 250 -23.08 6.06 14.87
C THR A 250 -24.46 5.56 15.28
N LYS A 251 -24.78 4.28 15.03
CA LYS A 251 -26.00 3.68 15.57
C LYS A 251 -25.91 3.84 17.09
N LYS A 252 -26.72 4.74 17.66
CA LYS A 252 -26.87 4.85 19.11
C LYS A 252 -27.30 3.47 19.60
N ILE A 253 -26.40 2.78 20.32
CA ILE A 253 -26.76 1.60 21.09
C ILE A 253 -27.78 2.12 22.12
N LYS A 254 -29.06 1.76 21.95
CA LYS A 254 -30.05 1.98 23.00
C LYS A 254 -29.58 1.15 24.19
N LYS A 255 -29.29 1.83 25.31
CA LYS A 255 -29.10 1.20 26.61
C LYS A 255 -30.36 0.45 27.03
#